data_AF-A0A9E5QDA6-F1
#
_entry.id   AF-A0A9E5QDA6-F1
#
_cell.length_a   1.000
_cell.length_b   1.000
_cell.length_c   1.000
_cell.angle_alpha   90.00
_cell.angle_beta   90.00
_cell.angle_gamma   90.00
#
_symmetry.space_group_name_H-M   'P 1'
#
loop_
_entity.id
_entity.type
_entity.pdbx_description
1 polymer ?
#
loop_
_entity_poly.entity_id
_entity_poly.type
_entity_poly.pdbx_seq_one_letter_code
_entity_poly.pdbx_strand_id
1 'polypeptide(L)' 'MFYFKNSDVLLSALVFSFLHMVYGNWIAIGLSFGGGILFGLTYKRTQSLFWVTAEHVLYGWLVFTLGLGNYFYEGF' A
#
# COMPACT_ATOMS: atom_id res chain seq x y z
N MET A 1 -25.57 11.77 -6.49
CA MET A 1 -24.47 11.10 -5.76
C MET A 1 -23.27 11.03 -6.71
N PHE A 2 -22.26 11.88 -6.53
CA PHE A 2 -21.09 11.92 -7.42
C PHE A 2 -20.18 10.72 -7.12
N TYR A 3 -20.29 9.64 -7.90
CA TYR A 3 -19.43 8.47 -7.77
C TYR A 3 -18.12 8.76 -8.52
N PHE A 4 -17.10 9.27 -7.81
CA PHE A 4 -15.77 9.43 -8.40
C PHE A 4 -15.26 8.05 -8.84
N LYS A 5 -14.97 7.92 -10.13
CA LYS A 5 -14.38 6.72 -10.73
C LYS A 5 -13.05 6.46 -9.99
N ASN A 6 -12.99 5.37 -9.21
CA ASN A 6 -11.86 4.96 -8.35
C ASN A 6 -11.81 5.52 -6.91
N SER A 7 -12.90 6.10 -6.40
CA SER A 7 -13.02 6.47 -4.98
C SER A 7 -12.75 5.31 -4.01
N ASP A 8 -13.13 4.10 -4.41
CA ASP A 8 -12.86 2.84 -3.72
C ASP A 8 -11.36 2.54 -3.57
N VAL A 9 -10.58 2.78 -4.63
CA VAL A 9 -9.11 2.61 -4.61
C VAL A 9 -8.46 3.62 -3.68
N LEU A 10 -8.86 4.89 -3.78
CA LEU A 10 -8.30 5.94 -2.95
C LEU A 10 -8.61 5.71 -1.48
N LEU A 11 -9.85 5.34 -1.14
CA LEU A 11 -10.22 5.03 0.23
C LEU A 11 -9.45 3.82 0.77
N SER A 12 -9.34 2.75 -0.03
CA SER A 12 -8.55 1.57 0.33
C SER A 12 -7.08 1.92 0.58
N ALA A 13 -6.47 2.70 -0.31
CA ALA A 13 -5.07 3.15 -0.17
C ALA A 13 -4.87 4.02 1.07
N LEU A 14 -5.81 4.92 1.39
CA LEU A 14 -5.76 5.74 2.60
C LEU A 14 -5.85 4.91 3.88
N VAL A 15 -6.75 3.92 3.93
CA VAL A 15 -6.89 3.03 5.09
C VAL A 15 -5.64 2.15 5.24
N PHE A 16 -5.10 1.65 4.12
CA PHE A 16 -3.87 0.87 4.13
C PHE A 16 -2.66 1.68 4.59
N SER A 17 -2.50 2.93 4.14
CA SER A 17 -1.40 3.80 4.58
C SER A 17 -1.55 4.24 6.03
N PHE A 18 -2.78 4.42 6.52
CA PHE A 18 -3.05 4.76 7.92
C PHE A 18 -2.49 3.71 8.89
N LEU A 19 -2.60 2.41 8.56
CA LEU A 19 -2.03 1.33 9.37
C LEU A 19 -0.50 1.42 9.50
N HIS A 20 0.18 2.03 8.52
CA HIS A 20 1.63 2.20 8.52
C HIS A 20 2.10 3.42 9.31
N MET A 21 1.17 4.20 9.88
CA MET A 21 1.50 5.27 10.81
C MET A 21 2.20 4.76 12.09
N VAL A 22 2.03 3.46 12.42
CA VAL A 22 2.69 2.80 13.54
C VAL A 22 4.23 2.88 13.49
N TYR A 23 4.80 3.02 12.29
CA TYR A 23 6.25 3.16 12.10
C TYR A 23 6.78 4.58 12.36
N GLY A 24 5.90 5.53 12.72
CA GLY A 24 6.29 6.85 13.17
C GLY A 24 6.99 7.74 12.13
N ASN A 25 7.02 7.34 10.87
CA ASN A 25 7.69 8.08 9.81
C ASN A 25 6.79 8.27 8.58
N TRP A 26 6.91 9.44 7.96
CA TRP A 26 6.10 9.82 6.78
C TRP A 26 6.44 9.02 5.54
N ILE A 27 7.64 8.44 5.46
CA ILE A 27 8.10 7.65 4.32
C ILE A 27 7.31 6.33 4.24
N ALA A 28 7.11 5.65 5.37
CA ALA A 28 6.27 4.45 5.44
C ALA A 28 4.83 4.75 5.00
N ILE A 29 4.24 5.86 5.47
CA ILE A 29 2.89 6.29 5.06
C ILE A 29 2.84 6.54 3.55
N GLY A 30 3.80 7.28 3.00
CA GLY A 30 3.85 7.63 1.58
C GLY A 30 4.04 6.41 0.67
N LEU A 31 4.97 5.52 1.02
CA LEU A 31 5.22 4.27 0.28
C LEU A 31 4.02 3.33 0.35
N SER A 32 3.41 3.17 1.51
CA SER A 32 2.21 2.34 1.66
C SER A 32 1.01 2.94 0.94
N PHE A 33 0.85 4.26 0.90
CA PHE A 33 -0.21 4.88 0.11
C PHE A 33 -0.02 4.61 -1.39
N GLY A 34 1.20 4.77 -1.90
CA GLY A 34 1.54 4.42 -3.27
C GLY A 34 1.28 2.95 -3.59
N GLY A 35 1.73 2.04 -2.73
CA GLY A 35 1.47 0.60 -2.85
C GLY A 35 -0.03 0.28 -2.81
N GLY A 36 -0.78 0.90 -1.89
CA GLY A 36 -2.22 0.74 -1.75
C GLY A 36 -3.01 1.12 -3.00
N ILE A 37 -2.56 2.15 -3.74
CA ILE A 37 -3.16 2.51 -5.04
C ILE A 37 -2.93 1.39 -6.06
N LEU A 38 -1.70 0.87 -6.16
CA LEU A 38 -1.37 -0.23 -7.08
C LEU A 38 -2.21 -1.47 -6.76
N PHE A 39 -2.28 -1.84 -5.48
CA PHE A 39 -3.09 -2.96 -4.99
C PHE A 39 -4.57 -2.81 -5.31
N GLY A 40 -5.14 -1.62 -5.08
CA GLY A 40 -6.54 -1.35 -5.40
C GLY A 40 -6.82 -1.43 -6.90
N LEU A 41 -5.91 -0.96 -7.75
CA LEU A 41 -6.03 -1.08 -9.20
C LEU A 41 -5.94 -2.54 -9.67
N THR A 42 -5.02 -3.33 -9.12
CA THR A 42 -4.89 -4.76 -9.40
C THR A 42 -6.12 -5.52 -8.96
N TYR A 43 -6.66 -5.23 -7.78
CA TYR A 43 -7.93 -5.80 -7.34
C TYR A 43 -9.06 -5.46 -8.30
N LYS A 44 -9.18 -4.20 -8.74
CA LYS A 44 -10.23 -3.83 -9.71
C LYS A 44 -10.12 -4.58 -11.03
N ARG A 45 -8.90 -4.79 -11.52
CA ARG A 45 -8.65 -5.52 -12.78
C ARG A 45 -8.86 -7.03 -12.64
N THR A 46 -8.43 -7.61 -11.54
CA THR A 46 -8.34 -9.08 -11.39
C THR A 46 -9.43 -9.68 -10.50
N GLN A 47 -10.11 -8.86 -9.70
CA GLN A 47 -11.05 -9.25 -8.65
C GLN A 47 -10.49 -10.33 -7.71
N SER A 48 -9.18 -10.30 -7.47
CA SER A 48 -8.48 -11.36 -6.74
C SER A 48 -7.49 -10.79 -5.73
N LEU A 49 -7.68 -11.15 -4.46
CA LEU A 49 -6.74 -10.81 -3.38
C LEU A 49 -5.42 -11.58 -3.49
N PHE A 50 -5.39 -12.70 -4.22
CA PHE A 50 -4.17 -13.44 -4.47
C PHE A 50 -3.15 -12.57 -5.21
N TRP A 51 -3.57 -11.90 -6.30
CA TRP A 51 -2.69 -11.03 -7.08
C TRP A 51 -2.24 -9.80 -6.29
N VAL A 52 -3.14 -9.22 -5.49
CA VAL A 52 -2.79 -8.13 -4.57
C VAL A 52 -1.74 -8.56 -3.55
N THR A 53 -1.89 -9.76 -2.97
CA THR A 53 -0.94 -10.29 -1.99
C THR A 53 0.40 -10.61 -2.63
N ALA A 54 0.41 -11.17 -3.84
CA ALA A 54 1.62 -11.42 -4.60
C ALA A 54 2.38 -10.11 -4.88
N GLU A 55 1.68 -9.07 -5.35
CA GLU A 55 2.27 -7.73 -5.51
C GLU A 55 2.80 -7.16 -4.20
N HIS A 56 2.04 -7.30 -3.11
CA HIS A 56 2.46 -6.83 -1.79
C HIS A 56 3.77 -7.50 -1.33
N VAL A 57 3.92 -8.81 -1.52
CA VAL A 57 5.16 -9.53 -1.20
C VAL A 57 6.30 -9.06 -2.09
N LEU A 58 6.08 -8.96 -3.40
CA LEU A 58 7.13 -8.56 -4.36
C LEU A 58 7.60 -7.11 -4.13
N TYR A 59 6.67 -6.18 -3.94
CA TYR A 59 6.99 -4.79 -3.65
C TYR A 59 7.58 -4.62 -2.24
N GLY A 60 7.08 -5.39 -1.26
CA GLY A 60 7.70 -5.46 0.06
C GLY A 60 9.16 -5.87 -0.04
N TRP A 61 9.45 -7.01 -0.68
CA TRP A 61 10.82 -7.48 -0.90
C TRP A 61 11.69 -6.45 -1.63
N LEU A 62 11.14 -5.75 -2.64
CA LEU A 62 11.86 -4.68 -3.32
C LEU A 62 12.24 -3.55 -2.35
N VAL A 63 11.29 -3.08 -1.53
CA VAL A 63 11.54 -2.05 -0.51
C VAL A 63 12.63 -2.49 0.46
N PHE A 64 12.58 -3.73 0.96
CA PHE A 64 13.61 -4.27 1.85
C PHE A 64 14.97 -4.42 1.16
N THR A 65 14.99 -4.89 -0.10
CA THR A 65 16.22 -5.08 -0.87
C THR A 65 16.91 -3.76 -1.20
N LEU A 66 16.14 -2.70 -1.44
CA LEU A 66 16.66 -1.35 -1.67
C LEU A 66 17.11 -0.63 -0.39
N GLY A 67 17.03 -1.27 0.78
CA GLY A 67 17.41 -0.67 2.06
C GLY A 67 16.37 0.30 2.64
N LEU A 68 15.21 0.44 1.98
CA LEU A 68 14.07 1.24 2.47
C LEU A 68 13.27 0.50 3.54
N GLY A 69 13.54 -0.80 3.75
CA GLY A 69 12.94 -1.61 4.81
C GLY A 69 13.18 -1.08 6.22
N ASN A 70 14.21 -0.26 6.43
CA ASN A 70 14.46 0.39 7.73
C ASN A 70 13.29 1.26 8.20
N TYR A 71 12.54 1.86 7.26
CA TYR A 71 11.32 2.62 7.56
C TYR A 71 10.13 1.76 8.00
N PHE A 72 10.25 0.42 7.90
CA PHE A 72 9.21 -0.56 8.20
C PHE A 72 9.64 -1.58 9.28
N TYR A 73 10.80 -1.38 9.92
CA TYR A 73 11.32 -2.26 10.99
C TYR A 73 11.15 -1.67 12.38
N GLU A 74 11.44 -0.39 12.52
CA GLU A 74 11.37 0.32 13.79
C GLU A 74 10.04 1.07 13.87
N GLY A 75 9.07 0.48 14.57
CA GLY A 75 8.04 1.26 15.22
C GLY A 75 8.59 1.74 16.56
N PHE A 76 8.35 3.01 16.89
CA PHE A 76 8.73 3.70 18.12
C PHE A 76 9.38 2.87 19.23
#